data_AF-A0A7V6HCA2-F1
#
_entry.id   AF-A0A7V6HCA2-F1
#
_cell.length_a   1.000
_cell.length_b   1.000
_cell.length_c   1.000
_cell.angle_alpha   90.00
_cell.angle_beta   90.00
_cell.angle_gamma   90.00
#
_symmetry.space_group_name_H-M   'P 1'
#
loop_
_entity.id
_entity.type
_entity.pdbx_description
1 polymer ?
#
loop_
_entity_poly.entity_id
_entity_poly.type
_entity_poly.pdbx_seq_one_letter_code
_entity_poly.pdbx_strand_id
1 'polypeptide(L)'
;MMGTGTPTVSTEGLSAANAILKKVGREPYVYKCGLKDYVRLVSKPFQSEQLFDIYPAEDQVIMREALRCRLCERPSCAGREEADIRGIMRRTAVGNFAGARKRPLPADAEVLLQFEKRCIMALEGGQPVAIRKVASFLAGNTI
;
A
#
# COMPACT_ATOMS: atom_id res chain seq x y z
N MET A 1 18.45 5.52 -35.86
CA MET A 1 17.43 4.74 -35.11
C MET A 1 16.48 5.72 -34.43
N MET A 2 15.22 5.77 -34.86
CA MET A 2 14.10 6.23 -34.03
C MET A 2 13.76 5.10 -33.06
N GLY A 3 13.64 5.38 -31.77
CA GLY A 3 13.23 4.38 -30.78
C GLY A 3 13.50 4.81 -29.34
N THR A 4 12.44 4.86 -28.54
CA THR A 4 12.36 5.16 -27.10
C THR A 4 12.39 6.67 -26.74
N GLY A 5 11.21 7.25 -26.53
CA GLY A 5 10.96 8.64 -26.12
C GLY A 5 11.37 9.01 -24.70
N THR A 6 12.46 8.42 -24.20
CA THR A 6 12.97 8.61 -22.84
C THR A 6 13.44 10.03 -22.54
N PRO A 7 14.16 10.77 -23.43
CA PRO A 7 14.55 12.14 -23.10
C PRO A 7 13.34 13.09 -23.03
N THR A 8 12.36 12.95 -23.96
CA THR A 8 11.19 13.85 -24.02
C THR A 8 10.29 13.69 -22.78
N VAL A 9 9.98 12.46 -22.37
CA VAL A 9 9.14 12.19 -21.19
C VAL A 9 9.80 12.68 -19.90
N SER A 10 11.12 12.54 -19.77
CA SER A 10 11.86 13.08 -18.63
C SER A 10 11.88 14.61 -18.61
N THR A 11 12.04 15.27 -19.77
CA THR A 11 12.01 16.73 -19.86
C THR A 11 10.63 17.33 -19.59
N GLU A 12 9.55 16.68 -20.06
CA GLU A 12 8.18 17.12 -19.81
C GLU A 12 7.79 16.94 -18.34
N GLY A 13 8.11 15.78 -17.75
CA GLY A 13 7.85 15.50 -16.34
C GLY A 13 8.59 16.47 -15.40
N LEU A 14 9.85 16.77 -15.70
CA LEU A 14 10.63 17.74 -14.93
C LEU A 14 10.06 19.17 -15.05
N SER A 15 9.62 19.56 -16.25
CA SER A 15 9.04 20.88 -16.49
C SER A 15 7.70 21.05 -15.76
N ALA A 16 6.84 20.03 -15.79
CA ALA A 16 5.60 20.01 -15.04
C ALA A 16 5.83 20.09 -13.52
N ALA A 17 6.78 19.31 -12.99
CA ALA A 17 7.16 19.37 -11.58
C ALA A 17 7.67 20.75 -11.18
N ASN A 18 8.52 21.36 -12.00
CA ASN A 18 9.06 22.70 -11.76
C ASN A 18 7.99 23.80 -11.82
N ALA A 19 6.96 23.64 -12.66
CA ALA A 19 5.81 24.55 -12.66
C ALA A 19 5.03 24.48 -11.34
N ILE A 20 4.85 23.29 -10.76
CA ILE A 20 4.23 23.13 -9.44
C ILE A 20 5.10 23.73 -8.35
N LEU A 21 6.41 23.47 -8.34
CA LEU A 21 7.35 24.00 -7.35
C LEU A 21 7.31 25.54 -7.32
N LYS A 22 7.31 26.19 -8.48
CA LYS A 22 7.14 27.64 -8.58
C LYS A 22 5.82 28.12 -7.98
N LYS A 23 4.70 27.43 -8.25
CA LYS A 23 3.38 27.79 -7.68
C LYS A 23 3.34 27.71 -6.15
N VAL A 24 4.08 26.80 -5.54
CA VAL A 24 4.17 26.66 -4.07
C VAL A 24 5.35 27.41 -3.45
N GLY A 25 6.01 28.30 -4.21
CA GLY A 25 7.12 29.13 -3.74
C GLY A 25 8.41 28.36 -3.44
N ARG A 26 8.61 27.18 -4.04
CA ARG A 26 9.82 26.36 -3.88
C ARG A 26 10.75 26.50 -5.08
N GLU A 27 12.04 26.30 -4.83
CA GLU A 27 13.05 26.31 -5.89
C GLU A 27 12.78 25.21 -6.93
N PRO A 28 12.94 25.50 -8.24
CA PRO A 28 12.90 24.48 -9.28
C PRO A 28 13.95 23.40 -9.02
N TYR A 29 13.60 22.16 -9.32
CA TYR A 29 14.55 21.07 -9.36
C TYR A 29 15.54 21.27 -10.52
N VAL A 30 16.81 21.36 -10.15
CA VAL A 30 17.96 21.34 -11.04
C VAL A 30 18.85 20.19 -10.59
N TYR A 31 19.29 19.36 -11.53
CA TYR A 31 20.23 18.28 -11.22
C TYR A 31 21.51 18.88 -10.61
N LYS A 32 21.87 18.39 -9.42
CA LYS A 32 23.13 18.70 -8.74
C LYS A 32 23.93 17.40 -8.64
N CYS A 33 25.20 17.45 -9.06
CA CYS A 33 26.10 16.31 -8.88
C CYS A 33 26.19 15.96 -7.38
N GLY A 34 26.09 14.67 -7.05
CA GLY A 34 26.10 14.20 -5.66
C GLY A 34 24.76 14.33 -4.91
N LEU A 35 23.64 14.53 -5.61
CA LEU A 35 22.31 14.40 -5.00
C LEU A 35 22.15 13.01 -4.38
N LYS A 36 21.63 12.96 -3.15
CA LYS A 36 21.30 11.70 -2.48
C LYS A 36 20.24 10.97 -3.28
N ASP A 37 20.53 9.73 -3.66
CA ASP A 37 19.53 8.86 -4.27
C ASP A 37 18.50 8.44 -3.22
N TYR A 38 17.23 8.73 -3.51
CA TYR A 38 16.08 8.28 -2.73
C TYR A 38 15.45 7.01 -3.30
N VAL A 39 15.95 6.54 -4.45
CA VAL A 39 15.53 5.30 -5.10
C VAL A 39 16.57 4.23 -4.80
N ARG A 40 16.13 3.11 -4.23
CA ARG A 40 16.98 1.93 -4.05
C ARG A 40 16.84 1.03 -5.28
N LEU A 41 17.92 0.86 -6.03
CA LEU A 41 17.98 -0.15 -7.08
C LEU A 41 18.19 -1.52 -6.45
N VAL A 42 17.34 -2.47 -6.80
CA VAL A 42 17.44 -3.88 -6.36
C VAL A 42 18.11 -4.71 -7.45
N SER A 43 19.00 -5.61 -7.04
CA SER A 43 19.63 -6.58 -7.94
C SER A 43 18.59 -7.56 -8.48
N LYS A 44 18.79 -8.00 -9.72
CA LYS A 44 17.98 -9.05 -10.35
C LYS A 44 18.66 -10.42 -10.16
N PRO A 45 17.90 -11.52 -10.01
CA PRO A 45 16.44 -11.60 -9.98
C PRO A 45 15.85 -11.09 -8.65
N PHE A 46 14.71 -10.41 -8.71
CA PHE A 46 13.99 -9.99 -7.50
C PHE A 46 13.14 -11.15 -6.98
N GLN A 47 13.37 -11.52 -5.73
CA GLN A 47 12.69 -12.63 -5.05
C GLN A 47 11.57 -12.15 -4.15
N SER A 48 10.58 -13.01 -3.91
CA SER A 48 9.42 -12.68 -3.07
C SER A 48 9.80 -12.33 -1.64
N GLU A 49 10.90 -12.87 -1.12
CA GLU A 49 11.41 -12.60 0.23
C GLU A 49 11.98 -11.18 0.35
N GLN A 50 12.46 -10.61 -0.75
CA GLN A 50 12.97 -9.23 -0.80
C GLN A 50 11.81 -8.21 -0.76
N LEU A 51 10.57 -8.67 -0.95
CA LEU A 51 9.40 -7.83 -0.77
C LEU A 51 9.25 -7.47 0.73
N PHE A 52 9.39 -6.17 0.99
CA PHE A 52 9.33 -5.52 2.30
C PHE A 52 10.59 -5.65 3.19
N ASP A 53 11.75 -6.00 2.62
CA ASP A 53 13.00 -6.17 3.38
C ASP A 53 13.45 -4.96 4.22
N ILE A 54 13.01 -3.75 3.86
CA ILE A 54 13.27 -2.50 4.61
C ILE A 54 12.43 -2.35 5.88
N TYR A 55 11.39 -3.15 6.05
CA TYR A 55 10.45 -3.05 7.17
C TYR A 55 10.82 -4.06 8.28
N PRO A 56 10.45 -3.78 9.55
CA PRO A 56 10.53 -4.76 10.63
C PRO A 56 9.77 -6.06 10.31
N ALA A 57 10.23 -7.19 10.85
CA ALA A 57 9.66 -8.51 10.53
C ALA A 57 8.14 -8.60 10.80
N GLU A 58 7.65 -7.98 11.88
CA GLU A 58 6.23 -7.92 12.22
C GLU A 58 5.43 -7.18 11.14
N ASP A 59 5.90 -6.00 10.74
CA ASP A 59 5.32 -5.18 9.68
C ASP A 59 5.27 -5.96 8.36
N GLN A 60 6.35 -6.67 8.00
CA GLN A 60 6.41 -7.47 6.78
C GLN A 60 5.30 -8.52 6.73
N VAL A 61 5.05 -9.21 7.85
CA VAL A 61 3.98 -10.21 7.93
C VAL A 61 2.62 -9.56 7.69
N ILE A 62 2.33 -8.45 8.35
CA ILE A 62 1.06 -7.75 8.22
C ILE A 62 0.86 -7.18 6.82
N MET A 63 1.92 -6.62 6.23
CA MET A 63 1.91 -6.11 4.85
C MET A 63 1.62 -7.23 3.84
N ARG A 64 2.22 -8.41 4.01
CA ARG A 64 1.96 -9.58 3.15
C ARG A 64 0.52 -10.07 3.27
N GLU A 65 -0.03 -10.11 4.49
CA GLU A 65 -1.44 -10.49 4.69
C GLU A 65 -2.40 -9.49 4.03
N ALA A 66 -2.13 -8.19 4.17
CA ALA A 66 -2.92 -7.16 3.52
C ALA A 66 -2.80 -7.20 1.99
N LEU A 67 -1.62 -7.54 1.46
CA LEU A 67 -1.35 -7.65 0.02
C LEU A 67 -2.17 -8.77 -0.65
N ARG A 68 -2.58 -9.80 0.10
CA ARG A 68 -3.47 -10.85 -0.41
C ARG A 68 -4.86 -10.33 -0.76
N CYS A 69 -5.27 -9.18 -0.22
CA CYS A 69 -6.57 -8.61 -0.51
C CYS A 69 -6.70 -8.23 -1.98
N ARG A 70 -7.77 -8.71 -2.64
CA ARG A 70 -8.09 -8.37 -4.03
C ARG A 70 -8.62 -6.93 -4.21
N LEU A 71 -8.72 -6.15 -3.13
CA LEU A 71 -9.17 -4.75 -3.12
C LEU A 71 -10.47 -4.51 -3.90
N CYS A 72 -11.43 -5.43 -3.73
CA CYS A 72 -12.70 -5.48 -4.47
C CYS A 72 -13.39 -4.12 -4.52
N GLU A 73 -13.86 -3.70 -5.69
CA GLU A 73 -14.56 -2.43 -5.87
C GLU A 73 -15.83 -2.34 -5.01
N ARG A 74 -16.57 -3.46 -4.92
CA ARG A 74 -17.72 -3.65 -4.05
C ARG A 74 -17.42 -4.76 -3.03
N PRO A 75 -16.82 -4.44 -1.87
CA PRO A 75 -16.34 -5.44 -0.94
C PRO A 75 -17.49 -6.26 -0.33
N SER A 76 -17.52 -7.56 -0.62
CA SER A 76 -18.47 -8.51 -0.01
C SER A 76 -18.26 -8.70 1.50
N CYS A 77 -17.02 -8.50 1.96
CA CYS A 77 -16.61 -8.65 3.36
C CYS A 77 -17.35 -7.70 4.29
N ALA A 78 -17.27 -6.38 4.04
CA ALA A 78 -17.98 -5.36 4.83
C ALA A 78 -19.45 -5.18 4.40
N GLY A 79 -19.82 -5.56 3.18
CA GLY A 79 -21.18 -5.41 2.69
C GLY A 79 -21.65 -3.96 2.69
N ARG A 80 -22.68 -3.64 3.49
CA ARG A 80 -23.22 -2.28 3.69
C ARG A 80 -22.73 -1.60 4.97
N GLU A 81 -21.88 -2.26 5.75
CA GLU A 81 -21.33 -1.65 6.96
C GLU A 81 -20.35 -0.53 6.60
N GLU A 82 -20.21 0.45 7.49
CA GLU A 82 -19.34 1.63 7.28
C GLU A 82 -17.84 1.32 7.35
N ALA A 83 -17.46 0.03 7.45
CA ALA A 83 -16.09 -0.42 7.54
C ALA A 83 -15.35 -0.28 6.19
N ASP A 84 -14.26 0.48 6.16
CA ASP A 84 -13.45 0.68 4.94
C ASP A 84 -12.33 -0.37 4.83
N ILE A 85 -12.71 -1.65 4.72
CA ILE A 85 -11.76 -2.77 4.65
C ILE A 85 -10.82 -2.63 3.45
N ARG A 86 -11.34 -2.24 2.28
CA ARG A 86 -10.53 -2.01 1.07
C ARG A 86 -9.51 -0.91 1.30
N GLY A 87 -9.93 0.22 1.86
CA GLY A 87 -9.05 1.36 2.12
C GLY A 87 -8.00 1.07 3.17
N ILE A 88 -8.33 0.25 4.17
CA ILE A 88 -7.38 -0.23 5.19
C ILE A 88 -6.34 -1.15 4.54
N MET A 89 -6.78 -2.22 3.88
CA MET A 89 -5.87 -3.20 3.26
C MET A 89 -4.94 -2.55 2.24
N ARG A 90 -5.46 -1.66 1.39
CA ARG A 90 -4.64 -0.94 0.40
C ARG A 90 -3.51 -0.14 1.04
N ARG A 91 -3.76 0.50 2.19
CA ARG A 91 -2.77 1.31 2.89
C ARG A 91 -1.78 0.45 3.67
N THR A 92 -2.28 -0.59 4.34
CA THR A 92 -1.45 -1.55 5.07
C THR A 92 -0.48 -2.29 4.13
N ALA A 93 -0.93 -2.73 2.95
CA ALA A 93 -0.09 -3.47 1.99
C ALA A 93 1.13 -2.67 1.49
N VAL A 94 1.12 -1.35 1.61
CA VAL A 94 2.22 -0.46 1.22
C VAL A 94 2.92 0.19 2.43
N GLY A 95 2.64 -0.28 3.65
CA GLY A 95 3.29 0.20 4.87
C GLY A 95 2.78 1.54 5.38
N ASN A 96 1.66 2.05 4.85
CA ASN A 96 1.02 3.27 5.33
C ASN A 96 0.10 2.98 6.53
N PHE A 97 0.70 2.53 7.64
CA PHE A 97 -0.06 2.19 8.85
C PHE A 97 -0.74 3.41 9.48
N ALA A 98 -0.06 4.56 9.47
CA ALA A 98 -0.64 5.82 10.00
C ALA A 98 -1.93 6.22 9.25
N GLY A 99 -1.96 6.03 7.92
CA GLY A 99 -3.15 6.26 7.12
C GLY A 99 -4.22 5.18 7.32
N ALA A 100 -3.83 3.92 7.52
CA ALA A 100 -4.76 2.83 7.78
C ALA A 100 -5.52 3.00 9.10
N ARG A 101 -4.84 3.42 10.18
CA ARG A 101 -5.45 3.65 11.51
C ARG A 101 -6.52 4.75 11.52
N LYS A 102 -6.51 5.65 10.52
CA LYS A 102 -7.49 6.75 10.40
C LYS A 102 -8.79 6.34 9.69
N ARG A 103 -8.91 5.08 9.24
CA ARG A 103 -10.08 4.59 8.53
C ARG A 103 -11.05 3.89 9.49
N PRO A 104 -12.36 3.96 9.22
CA PRO A 104 -13.35 3.28 10.04
C PRO A 104 -13.15 1.76 9.95
N LEU A 105 -12.91 1.14 11.10
CA LEU A 105 -12.79 -0.29 11.28
C LEU A 105 -13.54 -0.67 12.56
N PRO A 106 -14.41 -1.69 12.53
CA PRO A 106 -15.07 -2.17 13.74
C PRO A 106 -14.05 -2.77 14.70
N ALA A 107 -14.21 -2.47 15.98
CA ALA A 107 -13.39 -3.02 17.06
C ALA A 107 -13.87 -4.41 17.52
N ASP A 108 -15.09 -4.80 17.15
CA ASP A 108 -15.68 -6.08 17.54
C ASP A 108 -15.07 -7.24 16.75
N ALA A 109 -14.48 -8.19 17.48
CA ALA A 109 -13.86 -9.39 16.92
C ALA A 109 -14.86 -10.29 16.17
N GLU A 110 -16.12 -10.36 16.59
CA GLU A 110 -17.13 -11.18 15.91
C GLU A 110 -17.51 -10.56 14.56
N VAL A 111 -17.67 -9.24 14.49
CA VAL A 111 -17.90 -8.52 13.23
C VAL A 111 -16.74 -8.74 12.27
N LEU A 112 -15.50 -8.62 12.74
CA LEU A 112 -14.32 -8.87 11.92
C LEU A 112 -14.24 -10.32 11.44
N LEU A 113 -14.66 -11.30 12.26
CA LEU A 113 -14.75 -12.70 11.84
C LEU A 113 -15.79 -12.89 10.72
N GLN A 114 -16.94 -12.23 10.81
CA GLN A 114 -17.95 -12.24 9.75
C GLN A 114 -17.41 -11.65 8.44
N PHE A 115 -16.59 -10.60 8.52
CA PHE A 115 -15.94 -10.04 7.34
C PHE A 115 -14.99 -11.02 6.64
N GLU A 116 -14.22 -11.79 7.43
CA GLU A 116 -13.35 -12.84 6.88
C GLU A 116 -14.18 -13.94 6.21
N LYS A 117 -15.26 -14.41 6.85
CA LYS A 117 -16.18 -15.41 6.28
C LYS A 117 -16.83 -14.95 4.97
N ARG A 118 -17.15 -13.66 4.86
CA ARG A 118 -17.77 -13.06 3.67
C ARG A 118 -16.75 -12.60 2.62
N CYS A 119 -15.46 -12.76 2.88
CA CYS A 119 -14.42 -12.41 1.92
C CYS A 119 -14.59 -13.23 0.63
N ILE A 120 -14.48 -12.60 -0.54
CA ILE A 120 -14.61 -13.31 -1.83
C ILE A 120 -13.63 -14.49 -1.95
N MET A 121 -12.44 -14.37 -1.35
CA MET A 121 -11.46 -15.46 -1.34
C MET A 121 -11.95 -16.68 -0.56
N ALA A 122 -12.69 -16.47 0.55
CA ALA A 122 -13.31 -17.57 1.28
C ALA A 122 -14.50 -18.16 0.52
N LEU A 123 -15.33 -17.30 -0.10
CA LEU A 123 -16.49 -17.74 -0.87
C LEU A 123 -16.11 -18.59 -2.10
N GLU A 124 -14.95 -18.33 -2.69
CA GLU A 124 -14.38 -19.12 -3.79
C GLU A 124 -13.63 -20.39 -3.32
N GLY A 125 -13.69 -20.74 -2.03
CA GLY A 125 -13.04 -21.93 -1.48
C GLY A 125 -11.55 -21.76 -1.16
N GLY A 126 -11.02 -20.55 -1.28
CA GLY A 126 -9.66 -20.20 -0.86
C GLY A 126 -9.58 -19.76 0.59
N GLN A 127 -8.38 -19.35 1.00
CA GLN A 127 -8.20 -18.75 2.33
C GLN A 127 -8.63 -17.27 2.33
N PRO A 128 -9.43 -16.83 3.32
CA PRO A 128 -9.78 -15.42 3.46
C PRO A 128 -8.55 -14.56 3.75
N VAL A 129 -8.69 -13.26 3.46
CA VAL A 129 -7.75 -12.25 3.93
C VAL A 129 -7.84 -12.16 5.45
N ALA A 130 -6.70 -12.10 6.13
CA ALA A 130 -6.61 -12.04 7.60
C ALA A 130 -6.97 -10.63 8.15
N ILE A 131 -8.24 -10.23 8.00
CA ILE A 131 -8.78 -8.93 8.43
C ILE A 131 -8.59 -8.72 9.93
N ARG A 132 -8.86 -9.73 10.76
CA ARG A 132 -8.68 -9.65 12.23
C ARG A 132 -7.23 -9.40 12.60
N LYS A 133 -6.30 -10.09 11.95
CA LYS A 133 -4.87 -9.96 12.21
C LYS A 133 -4.38 -8.54 11.90
N VAL A 134 -4.80 -7.98 10.77
CA VAL A 134 -4.50 -6.60 10.40
C VAL A 134 -5.16 -5.61 11.37
N ALA A 135 -6.42 -5.86 11.77
CA ALA A 135 -7.14 -5.03 12.72
C ALA A 135 -6.43 -4.94 14.08
N SER A 136 -6.04 -6.09 14.66
CA SER A 136 -5.33 -6.15 15.93
C SER A 136 -4.01 -5.38 15.90
N PHE A 137 -3.22 -5.56 14.83
CA PHE A 137 -1.98 -4.81 14.63
C PHE A 137 -2.20 -3.29 14.55
N LEU A 138 -3.26 -2.87 13.84
CA LEU A 138 -3.63 -1.45 13.72
C LEU A 138 -4.24 -0.87 15.01
N ALA A 139 -4.81 -1.70 15.88
CA ALA A 139 -5.25 -1.30 17.21
C ALA A 139 -4.09 -1.17 18.21
N GLY A 140 -2.90 -1.70 17.88
CA GLY A 140 -1.77 -1.74 18.81
C GLY A 140 -1.83 -2.91 19.80
N ASN A 141 -2.75 -3.85 19.57
CA ASN A 141 -2.79 -5.11 20.29
C ASN A 141 -1.77 -6.03 19.63
N THR A 142 -0.61 -6.19 20.26
CA THR A 142 0.40 -7.18 19.84
C THR A 142 -0.25 -8.56 19.79
N ILE A 143 0.05 -9.32 18.72
CA ILE A 143 -0.42 -10.69 18.50
C ILE A 143 0.42 -11.66 19.33
#